data_AF-A0A944V2L6-F1
#
_entry.id   AF-A0A944V2L6-F1
#
_cell.length_a   1.000
_cell.length_b   1.000
_cell.length_c   1.000
_cell.angle_alpha   90.00
_cell.angle_beta   90.00
_cell.angle_gamma   90.00
#
_symmetry.space_group_name_H-M   'P 1'
#
loop_
_entity.id
_entity.type
_entity.pdbx_description
1 polymer ?
#
loop_
_entity_poly.entity_id
_entity_poly.type
_entity_poly.pdbx_seq_one_letter_code
_entity_poly.pdbx_strand_id
1 'polypeptide(L)'
;MVKIKKTDLNVFIEFLKKDYDVFAPTDVGKKAAFRKINSAFEIKHDITNTHLSPKDIFFPQSEVLFKYSDDGLKVPERDEKPIAVWGMKNCDTSSLMMLNKVFGDAHQMPDKDMYKDPYWKMKYDNCLIFNQACNEPLSTCFCNWFDGNPFAKKGADIFVVDTTDHFILEGISDKGEAFLAMYKPSEETTKADLDKIAELKKTAESYLPEKLDVKPLYNKMSKIWDEPIWEEVSAKCINCG
;
A
#
# COMPACT_ATOMS: atom_id res chain seq x y z
N MET A 1 -1.49 -4.13 20.38
CA MET A 1 -2.53 -4.33 19.35
C MET A 1 -3.76 -3.54 19.76
N VAL A 2 -4.55 -3.09 18.81
CA VAL A 2 -5.79 -2.35 19.01
C VAL A 2 -6.91 -3.14 18.37
N LYS A 3 -8.00 -3.40 19.11
CA LYS A 3 -9.19 -4.09 18.61
C LYS A 3 -10.29 -3.06 18.34
N ILE A 4 -10.87 -3.11 17.14
CA ILE A 4 -11.91 -2.19 16.69
C ILE A 4 -13.10 -3.01 16.22
N LYS A 5 -14.29 -2.78 16.79
CA LYS A 5 -15.53 -3.32 16.22
C LYS A 5 -15.76 -2.77 14.82
N LYS A 6 -16.30 -3.58 13.92
CA LYS A 6 -16.71 -3.12 12.59
C LYS A 6 -17.72 -1.96 12.67
N THR A 7 -18.60 -1.96 13.68
CA THR A 7 -19.54 -0.85 13.95
C THR A 7 -18.84 0.45 14.34
N ASP A 8 -17.64 0.36 14.93
CA ASP A 8 -16.87 1.51 15.42
C ASP A 8 -15.87 1.98 14.36
N LEU A 9 -15.81 1.34 13.18
CA LEU A 9 -14.85 1.71 12.13
C LEU A 9 -15.00 3.18 11.71
N ASN A 10 -16.22 3.70 11.62
CA ASN A 10 -16.42 5.11 11.30
C ASN A 10 -15.83 6.04 12.37
N VAL A 11 -15.93 5.66 13.65
CA VAL A 11 -15.31 6.43 14.74
C VAL A 11 -13.78 6.44 14.61
N PHE A 12 -13.19 5.29 14.27
CA PHE A 12 -11.75 5.18 14.03
C PHE A 12 -11.29 6.01 12.81
N ILE A 13 -12.04 5.96 11.70
CA ILE A 13 -11.72 6.75 10.51
C ILE A 13 -11.88 8.26 10.78
N GLU A 14 -12.90 8.69 11.51
CA GLU A 14 -13.03 10.10 11.93
C GLU A 14 -11.89 10.52 12.88
N PHE A 15 -11.41 9.63 13.74
CA PHE A 15 -10.22 9.87 14.55
C PHE A 15 -8.98 10.08 13.67
N LEU A 16 -8.74 9.21 12.69
CA LEU A 16 -7.63 9.31 11.74
C LEU A 16 -7.70 10.59 10.89
N LYS A 17 -8.90 10.99 10.48
CA LYS A 17 -9.13 12.20 9.66
C LYS A 17 -8.78 13.52 10.36
N LYS A 18 -8.60 13.55 11.68
CA LYS A 18 -8.15 14.76 12.39
C LYS A 18 -6.81 15.25 11.84
N ASP A 19 -5.86 14.32 11.69
CA ASP A 19 -4.49 14.63 11.31
C ASP A 19 -4.16 14.18 9.88
N TYR A 20 -4.94 13.27 9.31
CA TYR A 20 -4.68 12.69 7.99
C TYR A 20 -5.77 12.95 6.95
N ASP A 21 -5.38 12.99 5.67
CA ASP A 21 -6.28 12.71 4.55
C ASP A 21 -6.33 11.20 4.33
N VAL A 22 -7.52 10.62 4.47
CA VAL A 22 -7.69 9.17 4.46
C VAL A 22 -8.09 8.68 3.07
N PHE A 23 -7.34 7.70 2.57
CA PHE A 23 -7.61 6.98 1.34
C PHE A 23 -7.98 5.54 1.66
N ALA A 24 -8.93 4.99 0.93
CA ALA A 24 -9.33 3.59 1.03
C ALA A 24 -9.84 3.09 -0.32
N PRO A 25 -9.98 1.77 -0.52
CA PRO A 25 -10.70 1.24 -1.67
C PRO A 25 -12.15 1.71 -1.64
N THR A 26 -12.62 2.29 -2.74
CA THR A 26 -14.03 2.70 -2.93
C THR A 26 -14.55 2.15 -4.25
N ASP A 27 -15.88 2.15 -4.40
CA ASP A 27 -16.51 1.87 -5.69
C ASP A 27 -16.27 3.04 -6.68
N VAL A 28 -15.78 2.72 -7.88
CA VAL A 28 -15.58 3.64 -9.01
C VAL A 28 -16.21 3.02 -10.25
N GLY A 29 -17.49 3.32 -10.46
CA GLY A 29 -18.28 2.66 -11.49
C GLY A 29 -18.44 1.17 -11.20
N LYS A 30 -17.93 0.30 -12.08
CA LYS A 30 -17.96 -1.17 -11.92
C LYS A 30 -16.66 -1.75 -11.32
N LYS A 31 -15.72 -0.90 -10.94
CA LYS A 31 -14.38 -1.28 -10.48
C LYS A 31 -14.14 -0.69 -9.09
N ALA A 32 -13.18 -1.24 -8.36
CA ALA A 32 -12.70 -0.64 -7.12
C ALA A 32 -11.36 0.07 -7.35
N ALA A 33 -11.15 1.23 -6.71
CA ALA A 33 -9.88 1.96 -6.73
C ALA A 33 -9.69 2.70 -5.41
N PHE A 34 -8.44 2.99 -5.05
CA PHE A 34 -8.17 3.81 -3.87
C PHE A 34 -8.56 5.27 -4.14
N ARG A 35 -9.39 5.84 -3.27
CA ARG A 35 -9.83 7.25 -3.33
C ARG A 35 -9.84 7.84 -1.93
N LYS A 36 -9.73 9.16 -1.88
CA LYS A 36 -9.95 9.92 -0.63
C LYS A 36 -11.39 9.70 -0.19
N ILE A 37 -11.58 9.32 1.07
CA ILE A 37 -12.89 9.09 1.67
C ILE A 37 -13.24 10.20 2.65
N ASN A 38 -14.54 10.50 2.77
CA ASN A 38 -15.07 11.39 3.80
C ASN A 38 -15.67 10.61 4.97
N SER A 39 -15.98 9.33 4.80
CA SER A 39 -16.50 8.46 5.85
C SER A 39 -16.09 7.01 5.62
N ALA A 40 -16.04 6.21 6.68
CA ALA A 40 -15.81 4.76 6.58
C ALA A 40 -16.88 4.03 5.75
N PHE A 41 -18.08 4.60 5.60
CA PHE A 41 -19.16 3.99 4.81
C PHE A 41 -18.86 3.96 3.30
N GLU A 42 -17.86 4.72 2.83
CA GLU A 42 -17.40 4.70 1.44
C GLU A 42 -16.40 3.56 1.17
N ILE A 43 -15.92 2.89 2.22
CA ILE A 43 -14.92 1.82 2.10
C ILE A 43 -15.57 0.57 1.51
N LYS A 44 -14.99 0.08 0.42
CA LYS A 44 -15.34 -1.19 -0.19
C LYS A 44 -14.62 -2.33 0.55
N HIS A 45 -15.34 -3.04 1.39
CA HIS A 45 -14.81 -4.16 2.17
C HIS A 45 -14.78 -5.49 1.40
N ASP A 46 -15.79 -5.73 0.56
CA ASP A 46 -15.98 -7.01 -0.15
C ASP A 46 -15.22 -7.05 -1.49
N ILE A 47 -13.89 -6.89 -1.40
CA ILE A 47 -12.96 -7.03 -2.54
C ILE A 47 -11.64 -7.64 -2.08
N THR A 48 -11.04 -8.46 -2.94
CA THR A 48 -9.66 -8.93 -2.74
C THR A 48 -8.64 -7.87 -3.18
N ASN A 49 -8.80 -7.32 -4.39
CA ASN A 49 -7.91 -6.33 -4.99
C ASN A 49 -8.70 -5.22 -5.68
N THR A 50 -8.14 -4.01 -5.68
CA THR A 50 -8.58 -2.93 -6.56
C THR A 50 -8.13 -3.19 -8.01
N HIS A 51 -8.76 -2.53 -8.98
CA HIS A 51 -8.36 -2.65 -10.38
C HIS A 51 -7.01 -1.96 -10.64
N LEU A 52 -6.73 -0.87 -9.94
CA LEU A 52 -5.46 -0.16 -10.00
C LEU A 52 -4.82 -0.18 -8.60
N SER A 53 -3.50 -0.26 -8.56
CA SER A 53 -2.74 -0.20 -7.31
C SER A 53 -2.85 1.21 -6.68
N PRO A 54 -2.49 1.38 -5.40
CA PRO A 54 -2.48 2.70 -4.76
C PRO A 54 -1.36 3.64 -5.26
N LYS A 55 -0.61 3.28 -6.32
CA LYS A 55 0.50 4.09 -6.86
C LYS A 55 0.08 5.53 -7.14
N ASP A 56 -1.12 5.75 -7.69
CA ASP A 56 -1.62 7.07 -8.07
C ASP A 56 -1.75 8.05 -6.89
N ILE A 57 -1.79 7.54 -5.64
CA ILE A 57 -1.77 8.38 -4.43
C ILE A 57 -0.39 9.02 -4.23
N PHE A 58 0.68 8.26 -4.52
CA PHE A 58 2.07 8.67 -4.29
C PHE A 58 2.72 9.29 -5.54
N PHE A 59 2.24 8.90 -6.72
CA PHE A 59 2.73 9.35 -8.01
C PHE A 59 1.55 9.61 -8.95
N PRO A 60 0.87 10.76 -8.79
CA PRO A 60 -0.28 11.12 -9.60
C PRO A 60 0.13 11.39 -11.06
N GLN A 61 -0.85 11.32 -11.96
CA GLN A 61 -0.65 11.55 -13.41
C GLN A 61 -0.14 12.97 -13.73
N SER A 62 -0.40 13.94 -12.86
CA SER A 62 0.06 15.32 -13.00
C SER A 62 0.43 15.89 -11.65
N GLU A 63 1.59 16.53 -11.57
CA GLU A 63 2.11 17.19 -10.38
C GLU A 63 2.47 18.63 -10.74
N VAL A 64 2.14 19.61 -9.88
CA VAL A 64 2.50 21.01 -10.13
C VAL A 64 3.96 21.21 -9.76
N LEU A 65 4.83 21.41 -10.76
CA LEU A 65 6.25 21.66 -10.51
C LEU A 65 6.54 23.13 -10.20
N PHE A 66 5.81 24.03 -10.87
CA PHE A 66 5.98 25.47 -10.73
C PHE A 66 4.64 26.19 -10.88
N LYS A 67 4.50 27.31 -10.17
CA LYS A 67 3.43 28.29 -10.35
C LYS A 67 4.07 29.59 -10.83
N TYR A 68 3.46 30.21 -11.83
CA TYR A 68 3.89 31.51 -12.34
C TYR A 68 2.83 32.56 -11.99
N SER A 69 3.28 33.70 -11.47
CA SER A 69 2.46 34.85 -11.07
C SER A 69 3.22 36.16 -11.32
N ASP A 70 2.63 37.30 -10.97
CA ASP A 70 3.29 38.61 -11.06
C ASP A 70 4.57 38.69 -10.20
N ASP A 71 4.67 37.87 -9.16
CA ASP A 71 5.87 37.69 -8.33
C ASP A 71 6.95 36.78 -8.96
N GLY A 72 6.76 36.35 -10.21
CA GLY A 72 7.64 35.42 -10.92
C GLY A 72 7.30 33.94 -10.73
N LEU A 73 8.27 33.09 -11.08
CA LEU A 73 8.17 31.62 -11.00
C LEU A 73 8.48 31.15 -9.58
N LYS A 74 7.53 30.44 -8.94
CA LYS A 74 7.68 29.88 -7.61
C LYS A 74 7.43 28.37 -7.63
N VAL A 75 8.23 27.62 -6.86
CA VAL A 75 7.89 26.23 -6.54
C VAL A 75 6.70 26.27 -5.56
N PRO A 76 5.63 25.49 -5.77
CA PRO A 76 4.50 25.49 -4.85
C PRO A 76 4.93 25.05 -3.45
N GLU A 77 4.38 25.70 -2.42
CA GLU A 77 4.47 25.20 -1.06
C GLU A 77 3.86 23.80 -0.99
N ARG A 78 4.56 22.91 -0.31
CA ARG A 78 4.22 21.50 -0.19
C ARG A 78 3.64 21.19 1.19
N ASP A 79 2.78 22.07 1.67
CA ASP A 79 2.04 21.87 2.92
C ASP A 79 0.82 20.97 2.65
N GLU A 80 1.12 19.74 2.24
CA GLU A 80 0.11 18.71 2.07
C GLU A 80 -0.15 18.05 3.42
N LYS A 81 -1.42 18.01 3.81
CA LYS A 81 -1.86 17.25 4.98
C LYS A 81 -1.33 15.81 4.86
N PRO A 82 -0.72 15.23 5.91
CA PRO A 82 -0.28 13.83 5.90
C PRO A 82 -1.39 12.91 5.41
N ILE A 83 -1.03 11.82 4.72
CA ILE A 83 -2.01 10.89 4.17
C ILE A 83 -2.03 9.60 4.99
N ALA A 84 -3.18 8.92 5.01
CA ALA A 84 -3.28 7.58 5.56
C ALA A 84 -4.01 6.69 4.56
N VAL A 85 -3.46 5.51 4.29
CA VAL A 85 -4.02 4.60 3.28
C VAL A 85 -4.50 3.33 3.96
N TRP A 86 -5.82 3.21 4.11
CA TRP A 86 -6.52 2.05 4.66
C TRP A 86 -6.69 0.95 3.61
N GLY A 87 -6.43 -0.31 3.97
CA GLY A 87 -6.83 -1.46 3.16
C GLY A 87 -5.82 -1.88 2.07
N MET A 88 -4.59 -1.37 2.10
CA MET A 88 -3.52 -1.85 1.21
C MET A 88 -3.23 -3.32 1.48
N LYS A 89 -3.11 -4.18 0.45
CA LYS A 89 -2.66 -5.56 0.65
C LYS A 89 -1.13 -5.62 0.71
N ASN A 90 -0.58 -6.75 1.16
CA ASN A 90 0.88 -6.92 1.17
C ASN A 90 1.53 -6.80 -0.22
N CYS A 91 0.83 -7.18 -1.29
CA CYS A 91 1.32 -6.96 -2.66
C CYS A 91 1.42 -5.47 -2.99
N ASP A 92 0.48 -4.64 -2.51
CA ASP A 92 0.55 -3.19 -2.66
C ASP A 92 1.73 -2.59 -1.89
N THR A 93 1.88 -2.92 -0.60
CA THR A 93 2.98 -2.39 0.21
C THR A 93 4.35 -2.85 -0.30
N SER A 94 4.46 -4.09 -0.75
CA SER A 94 5.69 -4.62 -1.35
C SER A 94 6.02 -3.89 -2.66
N SER A 95 5.02 -3.61 -3.50
CA SER A 95 5.20 -2.82 -4.72
C SER A 95 5.64 -1.39 -4.39
N LEU A 96 5.04 -0.77 -3.37
CA LEU A 96 5.36 0.59 -2.95
C LEU A 96 6.79 0.69 -2.41
N MET A 97 7.25 -0.30 -1.64
CA MET A 97 8.66 -0.37 -1.21
C MET A 97 9.61 -0.48 -2.40
N MET A 98 9.23 -1.20 -3.46
CA MET A 98 10.05 -1.29 -4.67
C MET A 98 10.12 0.06 -5.39
N LEU A 99 8.97 0.74 -5.53
CA LEU A 99 8.92 2.08 -6.11
C LEU A 99 9.74 3.08 -5.27
N ASN A 100 9.72 2.97 -3.94
CA ASN A 100 10.52 3.84 -3.08
C ASN A 100 12.03 3.68 -3.30
N LYS A 101 12.51 2.49 -3.67
CA LYS A 101 13.93 2.34 -4.05
C LYS A 101 14.30 3.18 -5.25
N VAL A 102 13.38 3.34 -6.19
CA VAL A 102 13.60 4.10 -7.43
C VAL A 102 13.42 5.59 -7.16
N PHE A 103 12.23 6.00 -6.73
CA PHE A 103 11.87 7.41 -6.59
C PHE A 103 12.40 8.06 -5.30
N GLY A 104 12.47 7.33 -4.19
CA GLY A 104 12.82 7.88 -2.89
C GLY A 104 14.29 7.70 -2.52
N ASP A 105 14.82 6.50 -2.67
CA ASP A 105 16.18 6.15 -2.23
C ASP A 105 17.24 6.39 -3.31
N ALA A 106 16.81 6.67 -4.55
CA ALA A 106 17.66 6.77 -5.74
C ALA A 106 18.66 5.61 -5.81
N HIS A 107 18.16 4.39 -5.59
CA HIS A 107 18.98 3.20 -5.46
C HIS A 107 19.82 2.99 -6.73
N GLN A 108 21.12 2.72 -6.55
CA GLN A 108 22.11 2.54 -7.62
C GLN A 108 22.41 3.80 -8.47
N MET A 109 21.96 4.99 -8.07
CA MET A 109 22.37 6.24 -8.71
C MET A 109 23.72 6.76 -8.16
N PRO A 110 24.55 7.41 -9.00
CA PRO A 110 25.86 7.92 -8.59
C PRO A 110 25.78 9.08 -7.58
N ASP A 111 24.77 9.95 -7.71
CA ASP A 111 24.50 11.06 -6.78
C ASP A 111 23.09 10.94 -6.22
N LYS A 112 22.93 10.13 -5.17
CA LYS A 112 21.61 9.76 -4.66
C LYS A 112 20.73 10.96 -4.34
N ASP A 113 21.28 12.03 -3.76
CA ASP A 113 20.49 13.17 -3.32
C ASP A 113 19.94 14.00 -4.50
N MET A 114 20.65 14.04 -5.62
CA MET A 114 20.18 14.70 -6.85
C MET A 114 19.01 13.96 -7.52
N TYR A 115 18.93 12.64 -7.36
CA TYR A 115 17.94 11.80 -8.06
C TYR A 115 16.73 11.40 -7.20
N LYS A 116 16.63 11.86 -5.95
CA LYS A 116 15.42 11.64 -5.15
C LYS A 116 14.30 12.53 -5.67
N ASP A 117 13.15 11.94 -5.93
CA ASP A 117 11.93 12.68 -6.19
C ASP A 117 11.38 13.24 -4.87
N PRO A 118 11.41 14.58 -4.69
CA PRO A 118 10.97 15.18 -3.43
C PRO A 118 9.45 15.09 -3.23
N TYR A 119 8.65 15.00 -4.29
CA TYR A 119 7.19 14.86 -4.20
C TYR A 119 6.83 13.46 -3.74
N TRP A 120 7.47 12.44 -4.32
CA TRP A 120 7.34 11.07 -3.87
C TRP A 120 7.74 10.92 -2.40
N LYS A 121 8.95 11.38 -2.05
CA LYS A 121 9.52 11.14 -0.72
C LYS A 121 8.69 11.80 0.39
N MET A 122 8.20 13.01 0.14
CA MET A 122 7.28 13.70 1.05
C MET A 122 6.01 12.88 1.30
N LYS A 123 5.33 12.41 0.24
CA LYS A 123 4.10 11.63 0.37
C LYS A 123 4.37 10.28 1.04
N TYR A 124 5.44 9.59 0.66
CA TYR A 124 5.81 8.29 1.21
C TYR A 124 6.16 8.36 2.71
N ASP A 125 7.01 9.30 3.12
CA ASP A 125 7.45 9.44 4.52
C ASP A 125 6.31 9.84 5.46
N ASN A 126 5.45 10.76 4.99
CA ASN A 126 4.32 11.28 5.76
C ASN A 126 3.06 10.41 5.65
N CYS A 127 3.11 9.29 4.92
CA CYS A 127 1.96 8.40 4.76
C CYS A 127 1.86 7.39 5.90
N LEU A 128 0.74 7.28 6.60
CA LEU A 128 0.47 6.16 7.50
C LEU A 128 -0.13 4.98 6.72
N ILE A 129 0.65 3.91 6.55
CA ILE A 129 0.28 2.75 5.73
C ILE A 129 -0.41 1.67 6.57
N PHE A 130 -1.68 1.40 6.28
CA PHE A 130 -2.42 0.27 6.84
C PHE A 130 -2.42 -0.92 5.86
N ASN A 131 -1.56 -1.89 6.14
CA ASN A 131 -1.49 -3.16 5.41
C ASN A 131 -2.54 -4.13 5.96
N GLN A 132 -3.59 -4.39 5.20
CA GLN A 132 -4.61 -5.36 5.52
C GLN A 132 -4.23 -6.76 5.03
N ALA A 133 -4.30 -7.72 5.95
CA ALA A 133 -4.20 -9.14 5.66
C ALA A 133 -5.16 -9.54 4.52
N CYS A 134 -4.68 -10.43 3.66
CA CYS A 134 -5.48 -11.02 2.60
C CYS A 134 -6.00 -12.37 3.10
N ASN A 135 -7.18 -12.37 3.73
CA ASN A 135 -7.78 -13.58 4.29
C ASN A 135 -8.17 -14.60 3.20
N GLU A 136 -8.57 -14.10 2.04
CA GLU A 136 -9.04 -14.89 0.90
C GLU A 136 -8.30 -14.45 -0.38
N PRO A 137 -7.04 -14.89 -0.57
CA PRO A 137 -6.34 -14.72 -1.83
C PRO A 137 -7.09 -15.40 -2.98
N LEU A 138 -7.01 -14.83 -4.18
CA LEU A 138 -7.54 -15.48 -5.38
C LEU A 138 -6.69 -16.68 -5.76
N SER A 139 -7.29 -17.66 -6.45
CA SER A 139 -6.56 -18.83 -6.98
C SER A 139 -5.47 -18.47 -7.99
N THR A 140 -5.48 -17.25 -8.53
CA THR A 140 -4.47 -16.70 -9.44
C THR A 140 -3.38 -15.89 -8.72
N CYS A 141 -3.43 -15.76 -7.39
CA CYS A 141 -2.42 -15.03 -6.62
C CYS A 141 -1.12 -15.83 -6.45
N PHE A 142 0.02 -15.14 -6.48
CA PHE A 142 1.36 -15.72 -6.39
C PHE A 142 2.32 -14.87 -5.54
N CYS A 143 1.80 -14.10 -4.57
CA CYS A 143 2.63 -13.20 -3.75
C CYS A 143 3.75 -13.94 -2.99
N ASN A 144 3.56 -15.24 -2.69
CA ASN A 144 4.57 -16.11 -2.09
C ASN A 144 5.80 -16.37 -2.96
N TRP A 145 5.71 -16.21 -4.28
CA TRP A 145 6.85 -16.34 -5.19
C TRP A 145 7.85 -15.18 -5.05
N PHE A 146 7.39 -14.03 -4.54
CA PHE A 146 8.17 -12.80 -4.40
C PHE A 146 8.49 -12.46 -2.93
N ASP A 147 8.66 -13.49 -2.09
CA ASP A 147 8.93 -13.38 -0.65
C ASP A 147 7.86 -12.57 0.14
N GLY A 148 6.67 -12.41 -0.44
CA GLY A 148 5.46 -11.98 0.25
C GLY A 148 4.67 -13.17 0.81
N ASN A 149 3.54 -12.88 1.44
CA ASN A 149 2.47 -13.83 1.75
C ASN A 149 1.23 -13.04 2.20
N PRO A 150 0.05 -13.68 2.34
CA PRO A 150 -1.20 -12.97 2.61
C PRO A 150 -1.22 -12.24 3.98
N PHE A 151 -0.33 -12.62 4.91
CA PHE A 151 -0.20 -12.04 6.26
C PHE A 151 1.17 -11.37 6.47
N ALA A 152 1.90 -11.07 5.41
CA ALA A 152 3.18 -10.40 5.51
C ALA A 152 2.98 -8.92 5.88
N LYS A 153 3.79 -8.46 6.83
CA LYS A 153 3.70 -7.13 7.45
C LYS A 153 4.65 -6.11 6.83
N LYS A 154 5.49 -6.55 5.89
CA LYS A 154 6.57 -5.74 5.33
C LYS A 154 6.03 -4.48 4.64
N GLY A 155 6.64 -3.34 4.92
CA GLY A 155 6.26 -2.04 4.36
C GLY A 155 5.00 -1.41 4.97
N ALA A 156 4.48 -1.96 6.06
CA ALA A 156 3.36 -1.41 6.79
C ALA A 156 3.84 -0.53 7.95
N ASP A 157 3.06 0.51 8.28
CA ASP A 157 3.14 1.13 9.60
C ASP A 157 2.20 0.42 10.57
N ILE A 158 1.02 0.03 10.10
CA ILE A 158 0.02 -0.72 10.86
C ILE A 158 -0.43 -1.91 10.04
N PHE A 159 -0.39 -3.09 10.64
CA PHE A 159 -0.96 -4.31 10.06
C PHE A 159 -2.38 -4.51 10.57
N VAL A 160 -3.32 -4.82 9.67
CA VAL A 160 -4.75 -4.93 9.94
C VAL A 160 -5.22 -6.34 9.59
N VAL A 161 -5.83 -7.03 10.54
CA VAL A 161 -6.55 -8.28 10.27
C VAL A 161 -8.04 -8.03 10.39
N ASP A 162 -8.76 -8.27 9.29
CA ASP A 162 -10.22 -8.30 9.29
C ASP A 162 -10.66 -9.66 9.85
N THR A 163 -11.38 -9.66 10.97
CA THR A 163 -12.03 -10.83 11.54
C THR A 163 -13.54 -10.67 11.40
N THR A 164 -14.33 -11.67 11.81
CA THR A 164 -15.79 -11.65 11.60
C THR A 164 -16.43 -10.32 12.01
N ASP A 165 -16.20 -9.88 13.25
CA ASP A 165 -16.86 -8.69 13.82
C ASP A 165 -15.90 -7.53 14.14
N HIS A 166 -14.59 -7.74 14.00
CA HIS A 166 -13.56 -6.79 14.43
C HIS A 166 -12.43 -6.64 13.42
N PHE A 167 -11.77 -5.49 13.45
CA PHE A 167 -10.42 -5.32 12.94
C PHE A 167 -9.43 -5.39 14.10
N ILE A 168 -8.36 -6.18 13.93
CA ILE A 168 -7.23 -6.23 14.86
C ILE A 168 -6.05 -5.52 14.22
N LEU A 169 -5.57 -4.46 14.87
CA LEU A 169 -4.51 -3.59 14.39
C LEU A 169 -3.23 -3.82 15.21
N GLU A 170 -2.12 -4.01 14.53
CA GLU A 170 -0.78 -4.17 15.11
C GLU A 170 0.13 -3.07 14.58
N GLY A 171 0.77 -2.31 15.48
CA GLY A 171 1.80 -1.34 15.10
C GLY A 171 3.05 -2.10 14.65
N ILE A 172 3.58 -1.74 13.49
CA ILE A 172 4.73 -2.38 12.85
C ILE A 172 5.95 -1.44 12.80
N SER A 173 5.70 -0.15 12.58
CA SER A 173 6.72 0.90 12.63
C SER A 173 6.52 1.80 13.85
N ASP A 174 7.55 2.55 14.23
CA ASP A 174 7.49 3.55 15.31
C ASP A 174 6.31 4.53 15.11
N LYS A 175 6.08 4.95 13.86
CA LYS A 175 4.96 5.83 13.49
C LYS A 175 3.60 5.16 13.70
N GLY A 176 3.47 3.88 13.33
CA GLY A 176 2.26 3.10 13.54
C GLY A 176 1.98 2.81 15.02
N GLU A 177 3.01 2.46 15.79
CA GLU A 177 2.92 2.26 17.24
C GLU A 177 2.51 3.56 17.96
N ALA A 178 3.17 4.67 17.63
CA ALA A 178 2.82 5.99 18.16
C ALA A 178 1.38 6.39 17.83
N PHE A 179 0.93 6.15 16.59
CA PHE A 179 -0.46 6.40 16.21
C PHE A 179 -1.45 5.57 17.03
N LEU A 180 -1.23 4.25 17.12
CA LEU A 180 -2.13 3.36 17.85
C LEU A 180 -2.17 3.65 19.36
N ALA A 181 -1.08 4.15 19.94
CA ALA A 181 -1.04 4.55 21.35
C ALA A 181 -1.97 5.73 21.68
N MET A 182 -2.31 6.57 20.69
CA MET A 182 -3.24 7.69 20.86
C MET A 182 -4.70 7.28 20.79
N TYR A 183 -5.00 6.11 20.21
CA TYR A 183 -6.36 5.61 20.07
C TYR A 183 -6.73 4.71 21.25
N LYS A 184 -7.87 5.00 21.90
CA LYS A 184 -8.40 4.18 23.00
C LYS A 184 -9.48 3.24 22.46
N PRO A 185 -9.22 1.93 22.31
CA PRO A 185 -10.24 0.99 21.85
C PRO A 185 -11.34 0.79 22.91
N SER A 186 -12.52 0.38 22.44
CA SER A 186 -13.65 -0.01 23.29
C SER A 186 -13.47 -1.41 23.91
N GLU A 187 -12.59 -2.23 23.33
CA GLU A 187 -12.29 -3.58 23.79
C GLU A 187 -10.79 -3.90 23.70
N GLU A 188 -10.32 -4.76 24.60
CA GLU A 188 -8.96 -5.27 24.58
C GLU A 188 -8.81 -6.45 23.61
N THR A 189 -7.61 -6.59 23.03
CA THR A 189 -7.29 -7.78 22.22
C THR A 189 -7.15 -9.00 23.13
N THR A 190 -7.84 -10.09 22.79
CA THR A 190 -7.89 -11.31 23.59
C THR A 190 -7.04 -12.43 22.97
N LYS A 191 -6.80 -13.50 23.75
CA LYS A 191 -6.15 -14.71 23.23
C LYS A 191 -6.93 -15.36 22.08
N ALA A 192 -8.27 -15.34 22.15
CA ALA A 192 -9.12 -15.87 21.09
C ALA A 192 -8.94 -15.11 19.76
N ASP A 193 -8.72 -13.79 19.81
CA ASP A 193 -8.44 -12.99 18.61
C ASP A 193 -7.11 -13.42 17.96
N LEU A 194 -6.08 -13.70 18.76
CA LEU A 194 -4.78 -14.19 18.28
C LEU A 194 -4.88 -15.58 17.65
N ASP A 195 -5.65 -16.48 18.26
CA ASP A 195 -5.87 -17.82 17.72
C ASP A 195 -6.66 -17.74 16.40
N LYS A 196 -7.63 -16.81 16.29
CA LYS A 196 -8.35 -16.56 15.04
C LYS A 196 -7.44 -16.02 13.94
N ILE A 197 -6.53 -15.10 14.26
CA ILE A 197 -5.52 -14.59 13.31
C ILE A 197 -4.66 -15.73 12.78
N ALA A 198 -4.21 -16.64 13.66
CA ALA A 198 -3.40 -17.79 13.27
C ALA A 198 -4.15 -18.76 12.35
N GLU A 199 -5.44 -19.01 12.62
CA GLU A 199 -6.32 -19.80 11.77
C GLU A 199 -6.48 -19.16 10.38
N LEU A 200 -6.85 -17.87 10.33
CA LEU A 200 -7.02 -17.13 9.08
C LEU A 200 -5.74 -17.13 8.24
N LYS A 201 -4.58 -16.94 8.89
CA LYS A 201 -3.28 -17.02 8.21
C LYS A 201 -3.06 -18.37 7.55
N LYS A 202 -3.26 -19.47 8.29
CA LYS A 202 -3.06 -20.83 7.77
C LYS A 202 -3.98 -21.11 6.59
N THR A 203 -5.25 -20.70 6.70
CA THR A 203 -6.23 -20.86 5.62
C THR A 203 -5.84 -20.03 4.40
N ALA A 204 -5.49 -18.75 4.58
CA ALA A 204 -5.06 -17.87 3.50
C ALA A 204 -3.84 -18.41 2.73
N GLU A 205 -2.84 -18.92 3.46
CA GLU A 205 -1.63 -19.51 2.86
C GLU A 205 -1.93 -20.78 2.07
N SER A 206 -2.98 -21.53 2.43
CA SER A 206 -3.36 -22.76 1.72
C SER A 206 -3.97 -22.54 0.33
N TYR A 207 -4.44 -21.32 0.03
CA TYR A 207 -4.92 -20.96 -1.31
C TYR A 207 -3.81 -20.67 -2.31
N LEU A 208 -2.59 -20.42 -1.83
CA LEU A 208 -1.47 -20.05 -2.69
C LEU A 208 -0.87 -21.29 -3.37
N PRO A 209 -0.37 -21.13 -4.61
CA PRO A 209 0.35 -22.20 -5.30
C PRO A 209 1.64 -22.55 -4.57
N GLU A 210 2.25 -23.69 -4.93
CA GLU A 210 3.59 -24.02 -4.48
C GLU A 210 4.57 -22.86 -4.77
N LYS A 211 5.46 -22.58 -3.81
CA LYS A 211 6.42 -21.48 -3.95
C LYS A 211 7.42 -21.80 -5.06
N LEU A 212 7.47 -20.95 -6.08
CA LEU A 212 8.48 -21.02 -7.12
C LEU A 212 9.67 -20.12 -6.77
N ASP A 213 10.91 -20.63 -6.90
CA ASP A 213 12.10 -19.77 -6.83
C ASP A 213 12.27 -19.02 -8.17
N VAL A 214 12.06 -17.71 -8.12
CA VAL A 214 12.16 -16.82 -9.29
C VAL A 214 13.58 -16.27 -9.51
N LYS A 215 14.55 -16.53 -8.62
CA LYS A 215 15.93 -16.05 -8.80
C LYS A 215 16.62 -16.60 -10.06
N PRO A 216 16.47 -17.88 -10.43
CA PRO A 216 17.03 -18.38 -11.68
C PRO A 216 16.44 -17.66 -12.90
N LEU A 217 15.15 -17.29 -12.85
CA LEU A 217 14.51 -16.51 -13.90
C LEU A 217 15.14 -15.12 -14.01
N TYR A 218 15.33 -14.40 -12.89
CA TYR A 218 16.00 -13.10 -12.89
C TYR A 218 17.40 -13.15 -13.53
N ASN A 219 18.20 -14.15 -13.17
CA ASN A 219 19.55 -14.35 -13.72
C ASN A 219 19.52 -14.64 -15.23
N LYS A 220 18.52 -15.38 -15.70
CA LYS A 220 18.35 -15.66 -17.13
C LYS A 220 17.90 -14.42 -17.89
N MET A 221 16.92 -13.70 -17.35
CA MET A 221 16.37 -12.46 -17.94
C MET A 221 17.46 -11.39 -18.10
N SER A 222 18.34 -11.25 -17.10
CA SER A 222 19.44 -10.26 -17.15
C SER A 222 20.46 -10.53 -18.25
N LYS A 223 20.62 -11.80 -18.67
CA LYS A 223 21.57 -12.19 -19.73
C LYS A 223 21.03 -12.00 -21.14
N ILE A 224 19.72 -11.90 -21.29
CA ILE A 224 19.06 -11.76 -22.59
C ILE A 224 18.63 -10.32 -22.85
N TRP A 225 19.09 -9.34 -22.05
CA TRP A 225 18.66 -7.94 -22.14
C TRP A 225 18.86 -7.33 -23.53
N ASP A 226 19.98 -7.68 -24.19
CA ASP A 226 20.34 -7.17 -25.52
C ASP A 226 19.92 -8.10 -26.67
N GLU A 227 19.06 -9.10 -26.40
CA GLU A 227 18.59 -10.01 -27.45
C GLU A 227 17.58 -9.32 -28.40
N PRO A 228 17.64 -9.55 -29.72
CA PRO A 228 16.76 -8.90 -30.72
C PRO A 228 15.25 -9.11 -30.49
N ILE A 229 14.87 -10.14 -29.74
CA ILE A 229 13.48 -10.41 -29.40
C ILE A 229 12.80 -9.22 -28.70
N TRP A 230 13.53 -8.44 -27.91
CA TRP A 230 12.95 -7.28 -27.21
C TRP A 230 12.60 -6.14 -28.17
N GLU A 231 13.37 -5.97 -29.25
CA GLU A 231 13.02 -5.01 -30.32
C GLU A 231 11.74 -5.44 -31.03
N GLU A 232 11.60 -6.73 -31.35
CA GLU A 232 10.38 -7.24 -32.01
C GLU A 232 9.14 -7.09 -31.13
N VAL A 233 9.27 -7.40 -29.83
CA VAL A 233 8.16 -7.29 -28.87
C VAL A 233 7.80 -5.83 -28.62
N SER A 234 8.79 -4.95 -28.43
CA SER A 234 8.56 -3.53 -28.16
C SER A 234 8.03 -2.77 -29.37
N ALA A 235 8.35 -3.18 -30.60
CA ALA A 235 7.83 -2.55 -31.82
C ALA A 235 6.29 -2.60 -31.94
N LYS A 236 5.65 -3.58 -31.29
CA LYS A 236 4.17 -3.71 -31.23
C LYS A 236 3.55 -2.89 -30.09
N CYS A 237 4.36 -2.35 -29.18
CA CYS A 237 3.90 -1.54 -28.07
C CYS A 237 3.48 -0.15 -28.57
N ILE A 238 2.21 0.19 -28.41
CA ILE A 238 1.66 1.50 -28.84
C ILE A 238 1.79 2.53 -27.71
N ASN A 239 2.90 2.49 -26.95
CA ASN A 239 3.21 3.36 -25.81
C ASN A 239 2.00 3.77 -24.96
N CYS A 240 1.76 3.05 -23.86
CA CYS A 240 1.05 3.65 -22.74
C CYS A 240 2.02 4.71 -22.19
N GLY A 241 1.90 5.95 -22.66
CA GLY A 241 2.80 7.06 -22.34
C GLY A 241 3.18 7.16 -20.86
#